data_AF-A0A7S2BDD4-F1
#
_entry.id   AF-A0A7S2BDD4-F1
#
_cell.length_a   1.000
_cell.length_b   1.000
_cell.length_c   1.000
_cell.angle_alpha   90.00
_cell.angle_beta   90.00
_cell.angle_gamma   90.00
#
_symmetry.space_group_name_H-M   'P 1'
#
loop_
_entity.id
_entity.type
_entity.pdbx_description
1 polymer ?
#
loop_
_entity_poly.entity_id
_entity_poly.type
_entity_poly.pdbx_seq_one_letter_code
_entity_poly.pdbx_strand_id
1 'polypeptide(L)'
;GPVGSGFGRGSRKLGFPTANLAASLFGEALADVPTGVYFGWATIEGDEPGCGRAHKAVVNIGMSPTFEEQNPEKIAEAHLIGECGFEGDFYGKVMRMTLV
;
A
#
# COMPACT_ATOMS: atom_id res chain seq x y z
N GLY A 1 8.86 -0.89 1.59
CA GLY A 1 9.34 0.40 2.12
C GLY A 1 8.38 0.94 3.16
N PRO A 2 8.60 2.14 3.71
CA PRO A 2 7.74 2.72 4.74
C PRO A 2 6.34 3.03 4.19
N VAL A 3 5.31 2.74 4.97
CA VAL A 3 3.91 3.07 4.64
C VAL A 3 3.68 4.58 4.76
N GLY A 4 3.31 5.21 3.67
CA GLY A 4 2.97 6.64 3.62
C GLY A 4 1.52 6.94 4.01
N SER A 5 1.25 8.21 4.31
CA SER A 5 -0.11 8.73 4.44
C SER A 5 -0.74 8.90 3.06
N GLY A 6 -1.99 8.47 2.92
CA GLY A 6 -2.82 8.79 1.77
C GLY A 6 -3.53 10.14 1.93
N PHE A 7 -4.40 10.48 0.98
CA PHE A 7 -5.10 11.77 0.93
C PHE A 7 -6.30 11.91 1.87
N GLY A 8 -6.45 11.01 2.85
CA GLY A 8 -7.55 11.06 3.82
C GLY A 8 -8.94 11.03 3.17
N ARG A 9 -9.07 10.52 1.92
CA ARG A 9 -10.30 10.53 1.10
C ARG A 9 -11.42 9.62 1.60
N GLY A 10 -11.40 9.27 2.89
CA GLY A 10 -12.49 8.55 3.53
C GLY A 10 -12.44 7.04 3.38
N SER A 11 -11.42 6.44 2.77
CA SER A 11 -11.27 4.97 2.71
C SER A 11 -11.36 4.32 4.11
N ARG A 12 -10.69 4.91 5.11
CA ARG A 12 -10.84 4.55 6.52
C ARG A 12 -12.26 4.77 7.06
N LYS A 13 -12.94 5.86 6.68
CA LYS A 13 -14.33 6.15 7.09
C LYS A 13 -15.34 5.20 6.46
N LEU A 14 -15.00 4.63 5.30
CA LEU A 14 -15.79 3.65 4.57
C LEU A 14 -15.48 2.20 5.00
N GLY A 15 -14.54 2.00 5.93
CA GLY A 15 -14.16 0.68 6.43
C GLY A 15 -13.08 -0.05 5.61
N PHE A 16 -12.46 0.62 4.63
CA PHE A 16 -11.45 0.05 3.75
C PHE A 16 -10.11 0.81 3.83
N PRO A 17 -9.38 0.74 4.96
CA PRO A 17 -8.10 1.43 5.09
C PRO A 17 -7.07 0.93 4.06
N THR A 18 -6.30 1.85 3.48
CA THR A 18 -5.26 1.53 2.48
C THR A 18 -3.88 2.05 2.91
N ALA A 19 -2.88 1.20 2.74
CA ALA A 19 -1.46 1.51 2.91
C ALA A 19 -0.89 2.06 1.61
N ASN A 20 -0.25 3.22 1.64
CA ASN A 20 0.29 3.88 0.45
C ASN A 20 1.80 3.62 0.34
N LEU A 21 2.26 3.14 -0.81
CA LEU A 21 3.68 2.95 -1.14
C LEU A 21 4.01 3.71 -2.43
N ALA A 22 4.95 4.66 -2.36
CA ALA A 22 5.36 5.47 -3.51
C ALA A 22 6.10 4.64 -4.57
N ALA A 23 5.97 4.98 -5.86
CA ALA A 23 6.70 4.32 -6.96
C ALA A 23 8.21 4.27 -6.73
N SER A 24 8.78 5.34 -6.16
CA SER A 24 10.22 5.42 -5.85
C SER A 24 10.73 4.28 -4.98
N LEU A 25 9.87 3.63 -4.19
CA LEU A 25 10.23 2.47 -3.37
C LEU A 25 10.42 1.18 -4.18
N PHE A 26 9.92 1.14 -5.42
CA PHE A 26 9.95 -0.02 -6.30
C PHE A 26 10.97 0.14 -7.45
N GLY A 27 11.64 1.29 -7.56
CA GLY A 27 12.51 1.59 -8.69
C GLY A 27 11.75 1.48 -10.02
N GLU A 28 12.36 0.82 -11.00
CA GLU A 28 11.73 0.58 -12.31
C GLU A 28 10.65 -0.52 -12.28
N ALA A 29 10.60 -1.34 -11.21
CA ALA A 29 9.70 -2.49 -11.17
C ALA A 29 8.21 -2.12 -11.25
N LEU A 30 7.81 -0.93 -10.79
CA LEU A 30 6.43 -0.45 -10.90
C LEU A 30 6.16 0.28 -12.24
N ALA A 31 7.21 0.71 -12.95
CA ALA A 31 7.08 1.44 -14.20
C ALA A 31 6.40 0.58 -15.28
N ASP A 32 6.73 -0.70 -15.34
CA ASP A 32 6.18 -1.65 -16.33
C ASP A 32 4.86 -2.31 -15.91
N VAL A 33 4.42 -2.15 -14.66
CA VAL A 33 3.15 -2.73 -14.19
C VAL A 33 1.97 -1.87 -14.65
N PRO A 34 1.02 -2.38 -15.44
CA PRO A 34 -0.14 -1.59 -15.89
C PRO A 34 -0.93 -1.01 -14.71
N THR A 35 -1.59 0.12 -14.93
CA THR A 35 -2.53 0.62 -13.92
C THR A 35 -3.71 -0.34 -13.78
N GLY A 36 -4.19 -0.55 -12.56
CA GLY A 36 -5.25 -1.52 -12.30
C GLY A 36 -5.29 -2.00 -10.86
N VAL A 37 -6.18 -2.97 -10.63
CA VAL A 37 -6.36 -3.61 -9.32
C VAL A 37 -5.79 -5.01 -9.39
N TYR A 38 -4.92 -5.33 -8.44
CA TYR A 38 -4.17 -6.57 -8.34
C TYR A 38 -4.47 -7.28 -7.03
N PHE A 39 -4.26 -8.59 -7.02
CA PHE A 39 -4.17 -9.34 -5.77
C PHE A 39 -2.72 -9.50 -5.38
N GLY A 40 -2.49 -9.66 -4.09
CA GLY A 40 -1.14 -9.84 -3.59
C GLY A 40 -1.09 -10.23 -2.14
N TRP A 41 0.13 -10.15 -1.64
CA TRP A 41 0.47 -10.35 -0.24
C TRP A 41 1.18 -9.11 0.28
N ALA A 42 0.90 -8.76 1.52
CA ALA A 42 1.59 -7.69 2.23
C ALA A 42 2.05 -8.19 3.60
N THR A 43 3.27 -7.84 3.97
CA THR A 43 3.86 -8.15 5.28
C THR A 43 4.34 -6.85 5.91
N ILE A 44 3.95 -6.62 7.16
CA ILE A 44 4.43 -5.47 7.96
C ILE A 44 5.60 -5.98 8.81
N GLU A 45 6.73 -5.30 8.79
CA GLU A 45 7.89 -5.64 9.62
C GLU A 45 7.70 -5.12 11.06
N GLY A 46 8.17 -5.90 12.04
CA GLY A 46 8.09 -5.59 13.46
C GLY A 46 7.76 -6.81 14.31
N ASP A 47 7.73 -6.61 15.63
CA ASP A 47 7.47 -7.66 16.63
C ASP A 47 6.06 -7.55 17.27
N GLU A 48 5.27 -6.56 16.84
CA GLU A 48 3.89 -6.39 17.33
C GLU A 48 2.95 -7.47 16.75
N PRO A 49 1.80 -7.72 17.40
CA PRO A 49 0.76 -8.57 16.85
C PRO A 49 0.39 -8.17 15.41
N GLY A 50 0.40 -9.16 14.50
CA GLY A 50 0.12 -8.95 13.08
C GLY A 50 1.33 -8.66 12.20
N CYS A 51 2.49 -8.30 12.77
CA CYS A 51 3.74 -8.14 12.05
C CYS A 51 4.40 -9.51 11.73
N GLY A 52 5.28 -9.54 10.72
CA GLY A 52 5.97 -10.75 10.26
C GLY A 52 5.10 -11.78 9.52
N ARG A 53 3.78 -11.60 9.52
CA ARG A 53 2.81 -12.45 8.81
C ARG A 53 2.48 -11.89 7.43
N ALA A 54 2.37 -12.77 6.44
CA ALA A 54 1.81 -12.42 5.13
C ALA A 54 0.27 -12.33 5.20
N HIS A 55 -0.25 -11.17 4.85
CA HIS A 55 -1.68 -10.88 4.74
C HIS A 55 -2.08 -10.82 3.27
N LYS A 56 -3.24 -11.37 2.92
CA LYS A 56 -3.80 -11.17 1.58
C LYS A 56 -4.11 -9.70 1.39
N ALA A 57 -3.87 -9.17 0.20
CA ALA A 57 -4.12 -7.77 -0.11
C ALA A 57 -4.77 -7.61 -1.48
N VAL A 58 -5.62 -6.58 -1.58
CA VAL A 58 -6.00 -5.98 -2.86
C VAL A 58 -5.15 -4.72 -3.03
N VAL A 59 -4.51 -4.56 -4.18
CA VAL A 59 -3.58 -3.48 -4.44
C VAL A 59 -4.03 -2.69 -5.66
N ASN A 60 -4.34 -1.42 -5.48
CA ASN A 60 -4.52 -0.49 -6.60
C ASN A 60 -3.16 0.07 -7.03
N ILE A 61 -2.83 -0.05 -8.32
CA ILE A 61 -1.69 0.64 -8.93
C ILE A 61 -2.27 1.73 -9.82
N GLY A 62 -2.09 2.98 -9.40
CA GLY A 62 -2.64 4.14 -10.06
C GLY A 62 -1.65 5.29 -10.14
N MET A 63 -2.04 6.37 -10.83
CA MET A 63 -1.27 7.60 -10.86
C MET A 63 -1.59 8.43 -9.61
N SER A 64 -0.57 9.07 -9.03
CA SER A 64 -0.78 10.01 -7.94
C SER A 64 -1.45 11.30 -8.46
N PRO A 65 -2.66 11.65 -8.02
CA PRO A 65 -3.37 12.85 -8.50
C PRO A 65 -2.71 14.17 -8.04
N THR A 66 -1.70 14.11 -7.17
CA THR A 66 -1.03 15.29 -6.58
C THR A 66 0.12 15.79 -7.44
N PHE A 67 0.64 14.96 -8.34
CA PHE A 67 1.77 15.31 -9.19
C PHE A 67 1.42 15.29 -10.68
N GLU A 68 0.12 15.34 -11.02
CA GLU A 68 -0.37 15.32 -12.41
C GLU A 68 0.30 16.39 -13.29
N GLU A 69 0.66 17.54 -12.74
CA GLU A 69 1.23 18.65 -13.51
C GLU A 69 2.77 18.65 -13.61
N GLN A 70 3.48 17.84 -12.81
CA GLN A 70 4.94 17.99 -12.64
C GLN A 70 5.73 16.68 -12.74
N ASN A 71 5.19 15.55 -12.27
CA ASN A 71 5.77 14.23 -12.47
C ASN A 71 4.77 13.13 -12.07
N PRO A 72 4.05 12.50 -13.02
CA PRO A 72 3.01 11.55 -12.68
C PRO A 72 3.67 10.24 -12.21
N GLU A 73 3.98 10.15 -10.93
CA GLU A 73 4.47 8.92 -10.31
C GLU A 73 3.31 7.96 -10.02
N LYS A 74 3.53 6.67 -10.28
CA LYS A 74 2.60 5.64 -9.82
C LYS A 74 2.62 5.54 -8.30
N ILE A 75 1.51 5.08 -7.75
CA ILE A 75 1.38 4.73 -6.34
C ILE A 75 0.75 3.35 -6.24
N ALA A 76 1.24 2.56 -5.28
CA ALA A 76 0.63 1.32 -4.89
C ALA A 76 -0.16 1.52 -3.60
N GLU A 77 -1.46 1.28 -3.63
CA GLU A 77 -2.36 1.38 -2.49
C GLU A 77 -2.86 0.00 -2.11
N ALA A 78 -2.39 -0.55 -0.99
CA ALA A 78 -2.74 -1.88 -0.54
C ALA A 78 -3.82 -1.86 0.56
N HIS A 79 -4.90 -2.60 0.36
CA HIS A 79 -5.88 -2.93 1.38
C HIS A 79 -5.68 -4.36 1.86
N LEU A 80 -5.39 -4.54 3.16
CA LEU A 80 -5.26 -5.86 3.76
C LEU A 80 -6.64 -6.51 3.94
N ILE A 81 -6.77 -7.76 3.52
CA ILE A 81 -8.03 -8.51 3.57
C ILE A 81 -8.10 -9.28 4.88
N GLY A 82 -9.16 -9.05 5.65
CA GLY A 82 -9.44 -9.72 6.90
C GLY A 82 -8.75 -9.07 8.11
N GLU A 83 -8.79 -9.76 9.24
CA GLU A 83 -8.15 -9.29 10.47
C GLU A 83 -6.64 -9.49 10.41
N CYS A 84 -5.91 -8.38 10.31
CA CYS A 84 -4.45 -8.40 10.32
C CYS A 84 -3.85 -8.53 11.73
N GLY A 85 -4.66 -8.41 12.79
CA GLY A 85 -4.24 -8.49 14.19
C GLY A 85 -3.50 -7.25 14.70
N PHE A 86 -3.43 -6.20 13.88
CA PHE A 86 -2.75 -4.96 14.22
C PHE A 86 -3.75 -3.98 14.87
N GLU A 87 -3.44 -3.49 16.08
CA GLU A 87 -4.22 -2.45 16.73
C GLU A 87 -3.64 -1.06 16.41
N GLY A 88 -4.36 -0.29 15.58
CA GLY A 88 -3.99 1.07 15.21
C GLY A 88 -3.43 1.23 13.80
N ASP A 89 -2.70 2.33 13.57
CA ASP A 89 -2.13 2.65 12.26
C ASP A 89 -0.67 2.20 12.18
N PHE A 90 -0.23 1.74 11.01
CA PHE A 90 1.15 1.31 10.75
C PHE A 90 1.90 2.26 9.81
N TYR A 91 1.54 3.56 9.82
CA TYR A 91 2.27 4.59 9.09
C TYR A 91 3.75 4.61 9.51
N GLY A 92 4.64 4.79 8.53
CA GLY A 92 6.09 4.76 8.72
C GLY A 92 6.68 3.36 8.90
N LYS A 93 5.89 2.33 9.24
CA LYS A 93 6.41 0.95 9.32
C LYS A 93 6.79 0.43 7.94
N VAL A 94 7.81 -0.42 7.91
CA VAL A 94 8.26 -1.05 6.68
C VAL A 94 7.25 -2.13 6.28
N MET A 95 6.68 -1.99 5.09
CA MET A 95 5.85 -2.99 4.46
C MET A 95 6.58 -3.60 3.26
N ARG A 96 6.48 -4.92 3.11
CA ARG A 96 6.82 -5.66 1.91
C ARG A 96 5.55 -6.07 1.20
N MET A 97 5.56 -6.03 -0.14
CA MET A 97 4.42 -6.37 -0.96
C MET A 97 4.85 -7.26 -2.12
N THR A 98 4.02 -8.23 -2.46
CA THR A 98 4.18 -9.11 -3.61
C THR A 98 2.87 -9.16 -4.36
N LEU A 99 2.89 -8.79 -5.64
CA LEU A 99 1.74 -8.88 -6.53
C LEU A 99 1.71 -10.27 -7.18
N VAL A 100 0.50 -10.79 -7.45
CA VAL A 100 0.25 -12.08 -8.10
C VAL A 100 -0.44 -11.88 -9.43
#